data_AF-A0A384DKQ6-F1
#
_entry.id   AF-A0A384DKQ6-F1
#
_cell.length_a   1.000
_cell.length_b   1.000
_cell.length_c   1.000
_cell.angle_alpha   90.00
_cell.angle_beta   90.00
_cell.angle_gamma   90.00
#
_symmetry.space_group_name_H-M   'P 1'
#
loop_
_entity.id
_entity.type
_entity.pdbx_description
1 polymer ?
#
loop_
_entity_poly.entity_id
_entity_poly.type
_entity_poly.pdbx_seq_one_letter_code
_entity_poly.pdbx_strand_id
1 'polypeptide(L)'
;MLALVTMETLLRARCFWRLASPGSMTVLHKDYRTVPPQNFSNYESMKQEFKLEIPEYFNFAKDVLDQWTNMEKAGKRLSNPAFWWINGNGEEVRWSFEELGSLSRKFANILTEACSLQRGDRVIVILPKIPEWWLANVACLRTG
;
A
#
# COMPACT_ATOMS: atom_id res chain seq x y z
N MET A 1 -44.04 46.88 -4.25
CA MET A 1 -43.56 45.50 -4.01
C MET A 1 -42.22 45.32 -4.74
N LEU A 2 -41.17 45.99 -4.24
CA LEU A 2 -39.80 45.96 -4.79
C LEU A 2 -38.80 46.63 -3.80
N ALA A 3 -39.02 46.43 -2.49
CA ALA A 3 -38.19 47.03 -1.44
C ALA A 3 -38.11 46.14 -0.19
N LEU A 4 -37.94 44.82 -0.38
CA LEU A 4 -37.84 43.88 0.73
C LEU A 4 -36.87 42.71 0.47
N VAL A 5 -35.89 42.90 -0.41
CA VAL A 5 -34.90 41.85 -0.79
C VAL A 5 -33.44 42.36 -0.75
N THR A 6 -33.14 43.39 0.06
CA THR A 6 -31.78 43.96 0.13
C THR A 6 -31.22 44.16 1.53
N MET A 7 -31.78 43.51 2.56
CA MET A 7 -31.31 43.58 3.95
C MET A 7 -31.26 42.22 4.66
N GLU A 8 -30.92 41.15 3.93
CA GLU A 8 -30.62 39.82 4.52
C GLU A 8 -29.27 39.24 4.06
N THR A 9 -28.35 40.09 3.59
CA THR A 9 -27.02 39.69 3.10
C THR A 9 -25.85 40.26 3.91
N LEU A 10 -26.10 40.82 5.11
CA LEU A 10 -25.02 41.48 5.88
C LEU A 10 -24.93 41.16 7.38
N LEU A 11 -25.57 40.07 7.84
CA LEU A 11 -25.48 39.60 9.24
C LEU A 11 -25.09 38.12 9.40
N ARG A 12 -24.35 37.55 8.43
CA ARG A 12 -23.65 36.25 8.58
C ARG A 12 -22.13 36.31 8.48
N ALA A 13 -21.55 37.51 8.45
CA ALA A 13 -20.10 37.72 8.29
C ALA A 13 -19.32 37.96 9.62
N ARG A 14 -19.85 37.53 10.78
CA ARG A 14 -19.18 37.69 12.10
C ARG A 14 -19.18 36.46 13.01
N CYS A 15 -19.30 35.26 12.44
CA CYS A 15 -19.06 34.00 13.15
C CYS A 15 -17.79 33.28 12.68
N PHE A 16 -16.78 34.03 12.22
CA PHE A 16 -15.53 33.45 11.71
C PHE A 16 -14.31 33.57 12.64
N TRP A 17 -14.46 34.03 13.89
CA TRP A 17 -13.29 34.31 14.74
C TRP A 17 -13.37 33.86 16.21
N ARG A 18 -14.24 32.90 16.57
CA ARG A 18 -14.17 32.26 17.89
C ARG A 18 -14.68 30.82 17.86
N LEU A 19 -13.85 29.92 17.32
CA LEU A 19 -13.62 28.56 17.82
C LEU A 19 -12.22 28.15 17.31
N ALA A 20 -11.24 29.02 17.58
CA ALA A 20 -9.83 28.64 17.55
C ALA A 20 -9.57 27.82 18.82
N SER A 21 -10.06 26.59 18.84
CA SER A 21 -9.51 25.57 19.70
C SER A 21 -8.09 25.32 19.20
N PRO A 22 -7.04 25.37 20.04
CA PRO A 22 -5.70 25.03 19.61
C PRO A 22 -5.70 23.52 19.33
N GLY A 23 -6.03 23.17 18.09
CA GLY A 23 -5.77 21.86 17.55
C GLY A 23 -4.26 21.70 17.61
N SER A 24 -3.79 20.92 18.58
CA SER A 24 -2.47 20.34 18.49
C SER A 24 -2.48 19.57 17.16
N MET A 25 -1.87 20.15 16.12
CA MET A 25 -1.33 19.35 15.04
C MET A 25 -0.39 18.39 15.74
N THR A 26 -0.85 17.18 16.02
CA THR A 26 0.05 16.09 16.34
C THR A 26 0.81 15.84 15.05
N VAL A 27 1.91 16.58 14.92
CA VAL A 27 2.97 16.36 13.97
C VAL A 27 3.29 14.87 14.04
N LEU A 28 2.90 14.13 13.00
CA LEU A 28 3.22 12.72 12.79
C LEU A 28 4.71 12.60 12.42
N HIS A 29 5.57 13.13 13.28
CA HIS A 29 7.01 13.18 13.07
C HIS A 29 7.72 13.23 14.42
N LYS A 30 7.60 12.15 15.18
CA LYS A 30 8.46 11.91 16.34
C LYS A 30 8.94 10.47 16.27
N ASP A 31 10.23 10.33 16.06
CA ASP A 31 11.01 9.12 16.34
C ASP A 31 11.07 8.02 15.26
N TYR A 32 11.37 8.37 14.00
CA TYR A 32 12.32 7.50 13.29
C TYR A 32 13.70 7.85 13.87
N ARG A 33 14.28 6.92 14.65
CA ARG A 33 15.73 6.94 14.84
C ARG A 33 16.32 6.87 13.44
N THR A 34 16.91 7.95 12.95
CA THR A 34 17.87 7.87 11.86
C THR A 34 19.03 7.04 12.38
N VAL A 35 18.96 5.73 12.18
CA VAL A 35 20.17 4.94 12.16
C VAL A 35 20.93 5.46 10.95
N PRO A 36 22.07 6.17 11.13
CA PRO A 36 22.85 6.56 9.97
C PRO A 36 23.12 5.28 9.17
N PRO A 37 22.93 5.29 7.85
CA PRO A 37 23.10 4.09 7.06
C PRO A 37 24.51 3.55 7.33
N GLN A 38 24.56 2.35 7.93
CA GLN A 38 25.83 1.69 8.17
C GLN A 38 26.47 1.45 6.81
N ASN A 39 27.68 2.00 6.60
CA ASN A 39 28.50 1.86 5.38
C ASN A 39 28.19 2.79 4.19
N PHE A 40 27.43 3.88 4.35
CA PHE A 40 27.23 4.84 3.25
C PHE A 40 28.33 5.92 3.25
N SER A 41 29.44 5.67 2.54
CA SER A 41 30.52 6.67 2.40
C SER A 41 30.25 7.65 1.25
N ASN A 42 29.97 7.14 0.04
CA ASN A 42 29.67 7.91 -1.17
C ASN A 42 28.88 7.05 -2.17
N TYR A 43 27.95 7.66 -2.91
CA TYR A 43 27.14 6.99 -3.94
C TYR A 43 27.99 6.32 -5.02
N GLU A 44 29.02 7.01 -5.52
CA GLU A 44 29.88 6.47 -6.58
C GLU A 44 30.62 5.19 -6.15
N SER A 45 31.06 5.14 -4.90
CA SER A 45 31.72 3.96 -4.33
C SER A 45 30.76 2.77 -4.23
N MET A 46 29.56 2.99 -3.71
CA MET A 46 28.53 1.93 -3.66
C MET A 46 28.13 1.44 -5.05
N LYS A 47 28.00 2.34 -6.01
CA LYS A 47 27.64 1.97 -7.39
C LYS A 47 28.71 1.08 -8.03
N GLN A 48 29.99 1.34 -7.75
CA GLN A 48 31.11 0.53 -8.24
C GLN A 48 31.19 -0.84 -7.55
N GLU A 49 30.87 -0.90 -6.26
CA GLU A 49 30.95 -2.13 -5.47
C GLU A 49 29.70 -3.02 -5.60
N PHE A 50 28.54 -2.42 -5.88
CA PHE A 50 27.27 -3.15 -5.96
C PHE A 50 27.30 -4.20 -7.06
N LYS A 51 27.15 -5.46 -6.64
CA LYS A 51 26.97 -6.61 -7.51
C LYS A 51 25.67 -7.30 -7.11
N LEU A 52 24.72 -7.35 -8.04
CA LEU A 52 23.49 -8.09 -7.84
C LEU A 52 23.74 -9.57 -8.16
N GLU A 53 23.62 -10.42 -7.14
CA GLU A 53 23.63 -11.87 -7.33
C GLU A 53 22.26 -12.31 -7.86
N ILE A 54 22.22 -12.75 -9.12
CA ILE A 54 20.98 -13.16 -9.79
C ILE A 54 20.87 -14.68 -9.66
N PRO A 55 19.88 -15.21 -8.93
CA PRO A 55 19.67 -16.65 -8.83
C PRO A 55 19.13 -17.22 -10.16
N GLU A 56 19.40 -18.51 -10.40
CA GLU A 56 18.88 -19.23 -11.58
C GLU A 56 17.34 -19.23 -11.63
N TYR A 57 16.70 -19.32 -10.45
CA TYR A 57 15.25 -19.27 -10.30
C TYR A 57 14.88 -18.15 -9.34
N PHE A 58 13.92 -17.32 -9.76
CA PHE A 58 13.35 -16.28 -8.93
C PHE A 58 11.85 -16.11 -9.22
N ASN A 59 11.07 -16.01 -8.16
CA ASN A 59 9.67 -15.64 -8.20
C ASN A 59 9.34 -14.74 -7.01
N PHE A 60 8.97 -13.49 -7.27
CA PHE A 60 8.71 -12.52 -6.19
C PHE A 60 7.63 -12.97 -5.20
N ALA A 61 6.56 -13.64 -5.67
CA ALA A 61 5.49 -14.09 -4.78
C ALA A 61 5.96 -15.20 -3.83
N LYS A 62 6.84 -16.09 -4.30
CA LYS A 62 7.40 -17.19 -3.49
C LYS A 62 8.59 -16.74 -2.65
N ASP A 63 9.56 -16.10 -3.27
CA ASP A 63 10.87 -15.85 -2.68
C ASP A 63 10.91 -14.59 -1.81
N VAL A 64 9.91 -13.72 -1.96
CA VAL A 64 9.76 -12.52 -1.12
C VAL A 64 8.49 -12.59 -0.29
N LEU A 65 7.31 -12.61 -0.91
CA LEU A 65 6.05 -12.50 -0.16
C LEU A 65 5.82 -13.70 0.77
N ASP A 66 6.01 -14.94 0.29
CA ASP A 66 5.79 -16.11 1.14
C ASP A 66 6.84 -16.22 2.26
N GLN A 67 8.06 -15.68 2.09
CA GLN A 67 9.03 -15.58 3.18
C GLN A 67 8.52 -14.67 4.30
N TRP A 68 7.96 -13.50 3.95
CA TRP A 68 7.34 -12.62 4.93
C TRP A 68 6.14 -13.26 5.61
N THR A 69 5.25 -13.93 4.85
CA THR A 69 4.13 -14.70 5.41
C THR A 69 4.62 -15.75 6.41
N ASN A 70 5.68 -16.49 6.09
CA ASN A 70 6.23 -17.52 6.97
C ASN A 70 6.84 -16.94 8.25
N MET A 71 7.49 -15.78 8.17
CA MET A 71 8.02 -15.07 9.35
C MET A 71 6.91 -14.60 10.30
N GLU A 72 5.80 -14.08 9.76
CA GLU A 72 4.61 -13.70 10.56
C GLU A 72 3.97 -14.92 11.22
N LYS A 73 3.72 -15.98 10.44
CA LYS A 73 3.13 -17.23 10.95
C LYS A 73 3.97 -17.89 12.04
N ALA A 74 5.30 -17.83 11.91
CA ALA A 74 6.22 -18.38 12.91
C ALA A 74 6.34 -17.51 14.17
N GLY A 75 5.63 -16.37 14.25
CA GLY A 75 5.72 -15.43 15.37
C GLY A 75 7.08 -14.72 15.46
N LYS A 76 7.95 -14.85 14.44
CA LYS A 76 9.27 -14.20 14.39
C LYS A 76 9.16 -12.70 14.09
N ARG A 77 8.00 -12.26 13.63
CA ARG A 77 7.69 -10.87 13.29
C ARG A 77 6.26 -10.54 13.73
N LEU A 78 6.06 -9.32 14.20
CA LEU A 78 4.73 -8.77 14.44
C LEU A 78 3.97 -8.63 13.12
N SER A 79 2.67 -8.91 13.15
CA SER A 79 1.76 -8.75 12.01
C SER A 79 1.59 -7.25 11.72
N ASN A 80 2.42 -6.74 10.81
CA ASN A 80 2.37 -5.35 10.36
C ASN A 80 1.63 -5.32 9.02
N PRO A 81 0.87 -4.25 8.71
CA PRO A 81 0.20 -4.13 7.43
C PRO A 81 1.24 -4.11 6.30
N ALA A 82 1.19 -5.13 5.44
CA ALA A 82 1.94 -5.21 4.19
C ALA A 82 1.32 -4.32 3.11
N PHE A 83 -0.01 -4.19 3.18
CA PHE A 83 -0.79 -3.36 2.28
C PHE A 83 -1.83 -2.60 3.08
N TRP A 84 -1.94 -1.29 2.80
CA TRP A 84 -2.98 -0.46 3.38
C TRP A 84 -3.53 0.46 2.30
N TRP A 85 -4.81 0.28 2.00
CA TRP A 85 -5.58 1.09 1.07
C TRP A 85 -6.68 1.85 1.82
N ILE A 86 -6.92 3.07 1.39
CA ILE A 86 -7.93 3.97 1.94
C ILE A 86 -8.62 4.67 0.76
N ASN A 87 -9.94 4.79 0.79
CA ASN A 87 -10.67 5.57 -0.20
C ASN A 87 -11.12 6.95 0.33
N GLY A 88 -11.71 7.74 -0.58
CA GLY A 88 -12.21 9.08 -0.24
C GLY A 88 -13.39 9.11 0.73
N ASN A 89 -14.03 7.96 0.98
CA ASN A 89 -15.16 7.83 1.89
C ASN A 89 -14.72 7.35 3.29
N GLY A 90 -13.42 7.13 3.52
CA GLY A 90 -12.87 6.63 4.77
C GLY A 90 -12.95 5.12 4.93
N GLU A 91 -13.30 4.36 3.89
CA GLU A 91 -13.17 2.90 3.92
C GLU A 91 -11.70 2.52 3.83
N GLU A 92 -11.31 1.52 4.62
CA GLU A 92 -9.93 1.05 4.70
C GLU A 92 -9.85 -0.45 4.47
N VAL A 93 -8.80 -0.87 3.76
CA VAL A 93 -8.40 -2.26 3.63
C VAL A 93 -6.96 -2.37 4.11
N ARG A 94 -6.74 -3.21 5.12
CA ARG A 94 -5.41 -3.54 5.63
C ARG A 94 -5.18 -5.03 5.49
N TRP A 95 -4.06 -5.41 4.90
CA TRP A 95 -3.63 -6.81 4.82
C TRP A 95 -2.26 -6.96 5.45
N SER A 96 -2.11 -7.93 6.34
CA SER A 96 -0.80 -8.48 6.72
C SER A 96 -0.15 -9.23 5.56
N PHE A 97 1.11 -9.64 5.70
CA PHE A 97 1.73 -10.50 4.68
C PHE A 97 1.06 -11.87 4.63
N GLU A 98 0.57 -12.39 5.75
CA GLU A 98 -0.23 -13.61 5.77
C GLU A 98 -1.53 -13.48 4.97
N GLU A 99 -2.30 -12.41 5.19
CA GLU A 99 -3.57 -12.17 4.49
C GLU A 99 -3.33 -11.97 2.99
N LEU A 100 -2.36 -11.14 2.63
CA LEU A 100 -1.97 -10.91 1.23
C LEU A 100 -1.51 -12.21 0.55
N GLY A 101 -0.72 -13.04 1.25
CA GLY A 101 -0.29 -14.34 0.76
C GLY A 101 -1.46 -15.31 0.55
N SER A 102 -2.43 -15.31 1.46
CA SER A 102 -3.65 -16.14 1.38
C SER A 102 -4.54 -15.72 0.21
N LEU A 103 -4.84 -14.42 0.11
CA LEU A 103 -5.70 -13.86 -0.94
C LEU A 103 -5.11 -14.03 -2.33
N SER A 104 -3.80 -13.77 -2.49
CA SER A 104 -3.13 -13.95 -3.77
C SER A 104 -3.08 -15.41 -4.23
N ARG A 105 -2.93 -16.38 -3.31
CA ARG A 105 -3.04 -17.81 -3.62
C ARG A 105 -4.45 -18.21 -4.05
N LYS A 106 -5.48 -17.70 -3.35
CA LYS A 106 -6.87 -17.93 -3.77
C LYS A 106 -7.13 -17.39 -5.17
N PHE A 107 -6.65 -16.19 -5.48
CA PHE A 107 -6.84 -15.62 -6.81
C PHE A 107 -6.02 -16.36 -7.88
N ALA A 108 -4.79 -16.80 -7.57
CA ALA A 108 -4.00 -17.67 -8.43
C ALA A 108 -4.77 -18.95 -8.81
N ASN A 109 -5.41 -19.60 -7.85
CA ASN A 109 -6.23 -20.79 -8.13
C ASN A 109 -7.42 -20.46 -9.05
N ILE A 110 -8.07 -19.31 -8.87
CA ILE A 110 -9.16 -18.88 -9.77
C ILE A 110 -8.62 -18.69 -11.20
N LEU A 111 -7.45 -18.05 -11.36
CA LEU A 111 -6.83 -17.86 -12.67
C LEU A 111 -6.53 -19.20 -13.37
N THR A 112 -6.01 -20.18 -12.64
CA THR A 112 -5.65 -21.48 -13.22
C THR A 112 -6.84 -22.42 -13.40
N GLU A 113 -7.76 -22.47 -12.43
CA GLU A 113 -8.86 -23.44 -12.41
C GLU A 113 -10.10 -22.92 -13.14
N ALA A 114 -10.58 -21.73 -12.76
CA ALA A 114 -11.81 -21.17 -13.31
C ALA A 114 -11.59 -20.51 -14.67
N CYS A 115 -10.44 -19.84 -14.86
CA CYS A 115 -10.10 -19.21 -16.13
C CYS A 115 -9.24 -20.11 -17.03
N SER A 116 -8.80 -21.28 -16.55
CA SER A 116 -7.98 -22.24 -17.30
C SER A 116 -6.67 -21.67 -17.85
N LEU A 117 -6.15 -20.60 -17.26
CA LEU A 117 -4.90 -19.97 -17.69
C LEU A 117 -3.72 -20.92 -17.46
N GLN A 118 -2.84 -20.96 -18.44
CA GLN A 118 -1.61 -21.73 -18.42
C GLN A 118 -0.40 -20.81 -18.25
N ARG A 119 0.71 -21.40 -17.82
CA ARG A 119 1.99 -20.70 -17.73
C ARG A 119 2.38 -20.11 -19.09
N GLY A 120 2.70 -18.82 -19.11
CA GLY A 120 3.07 -18.09 -20.32
C GLY A 120 1.89 -17.41 -21.03
N ASP A 121 0.65 -17.65 -20.58
CA ASP A 121 -0.51 -16.90 -21.06
C ASP A 121 -0.41 -15.41 -20.68
N ARG A 122 -0.93 -14.55 -21.56
CA ARG A 122 -0.85 -13.10 -21.39
C ARG A 122 -2.15 -12.58 -20.79
N VAL A 123 -2.04 -11.94 -19.63
CA VAL A 123 -3.16 -11.30 -18.93
C VAL A 123 -2.98 -9.79 -18.95
N ILE A 124 -4.03 -9.06 -19.36
CA ILE A 124 -4.08 -7.61 -19.27
C ILE A 124 -4.99 -7.23 -18.10
N VAL A 125 -4.46 -6.49 -17.13
CA VAL A 125 -5.21 -6.03 -15.95
C VAL A 125 -5.53 -4.54 -16.09
N ILE A 126 -6.80 -4.21 -16.32
CA ILE A 126 -7.32 -2.83 -16.38
C ILE A 126 -8.26 -2.62 -15.20
N LEU A 127 -7.72 -2.16 -14.08
CA LEU A 127 -8.48 -1.82 -12.88
C LEU A 127 -8.03 -0.44 -12.35
N PRO A 128 -8.92 0.29 -11.65
CA PRO A 128 -8.52 1.49 -10.91
C PRO A 128 -7.59 1.15 -9.73
N LYS A 129 -7.21 2.15 -8.92
CA LYS A 129 -6.34 1.97 -7.74
C LYS A 129 -7.11 1.30 -6.59
N ILE A 130 -7.55 0.07 -6.79
CA ILE A 130 -8.28 -0.75 -5.82
C ILE A 130 -7.41 -1.95 -5.38
N PRO A 131 -7.67 -2.54 -4.20
CA PRO A 131 -6.84 -3.62 -3.65
C PRO A 131 -6.71 -4.84 -4.58
N GLU A 132 -7.75 -5.15 -5.35
CA GLU A 132 -7.81 -6.27 -6.29
C GLU A 132 -6.76 -6.17 -7.40
N TRP A 133 -6.35 -4.96 -7.78
CA TRP A 133 -5.28 -4.75 -8.75
C TRP A 133 -3.97 -5.38 -8.26
N TRP A 134 -3.66 -5.24 -6.96
CA TRP A 134 -2.46 -5.86 -6.36
C TRP A 134 -2.58 -7.37 -6.29
N LEU A 135 -3.76 -7.89 -5.91
CA LEU A 135 -4.00 -9.33 -5.86
C LEU A 135 -3.86 -9.96 -7.25
N ALA A 136 -4.39 -9.31 -8.30
CA ALA A 136 -4.29 -9.78 -9.68
C ALA A 136 -2.82 -9.91 -10.12
N ASN A 137 -2.01 -8.88 -9.87
CA ASN A 137 -0.60 -8.89 -10.24
C ASN A 137 0.19 -9.97 -9.47
N VAL A 138 -0.01 -10.10 -8.16
CA VAL A 138 0.67 -11.14 -7.37
C VAL A 138 0.21 -12.55 -7.80
N ALA A 139 -1.07 -12.73 -8.10
CA ALA A 139 -1.60 -14.00 -8.60
C ALA A 139 -1.00 -14.37 -9.97
N CYS A 140 -0.84 -13.41 -10.88
CA CYS A 140 -0.15 -13.62 -12.16
C CYS A 140 1.31 -14.06 -11.92
N LEU A 141 2.03 -13.39 -11.04
CA LEU A 141 3.40 -13.77 -10.67
C LEU A 141 3.48 -15.21 -10.12
N ARG A 142 2.45 -15.68 -9.41
CA ARG A 142 2.40 -17.05 -8.88
C ARG A 142 2.16 -18.12 -9.94
N THR A 143 1.45 -17.80 -11.01
CA THR A 143 0.82 -18.79 -11.90
C THR A 143 1.53 -19.02 -13.23
N GLY A 144 2.55 -18.24 -13.59
CA GLY A 144 3.26 -18.54 -14.84
C GLY A 144 4.56 -17.81 -15.09
#